data_AF-A0AA45R255-F1
#
_entry.id   AF-A0AA45R255-F1
#
_cell.length_a   1.000
_cell.length_b   1.000
_cell.length_c   1.000
_cell.angle_alpha   90.00
_cell.angle_beta   90.00
_cell.angle_gamma   90.00
#
_symmetry.space_group_name_H-M   'P 1'
#
loop_
_entity.id
_entity.type
_entity.pdbx_description
1 polymer ?
#
loop_
_entity_poly.entity_id
_entity_poly.type
_entity_poly.pdbx_seq_one_letter_code
_entity_poly.pdbx_strand_id
1 'polypeptide(L)'
;MRAHRLTLPVLVAAASLLSAPVATATAAPDVEWVEAFSPDGTITQVPVPVVAERRSAPSEVAAEVVPIQETGAPGDRFDLVFVGDGYAEGDLPAYRRDAQSKWEELSEVEPFKTYKQYFNVWRVDVISPESGVDNDPSLGSAKDTAMDMGFWCQGRDLATERLLCVDEAAARRYAALAPQADQVIALGNTAKYGGAGGGVATAAGGNESAGQIAVHELGHSIGGLADEYEYPYERYAGAEPRELNVSGDASGGKWAAYLGKESPDGGVVGAYEGARYHRYGLYRPTENSIMRTLGREFNLIGLDVMAEAFEARIPELGARRVVGPAVVGLGDRWPGSGSGSGAGSESGAGD
;
A
#
# COMPACT_ATOMS: atom_id res chain seq x y z
N MET A 1 -6.74 -98.28 31.88
CA MET A 1 -7.07 -98.31 30.44
C MET A 1 -7.10 -96.87 29.93
N ARG A 2 -6.28 -96.58 28.91
CA ARG A 2 -6.09 -95.25 28.32
C ARG A 2 -7.36 -94.81 27.59
N ALA A 3 -7.77 -93.56 27.79
CA ALA A 3 -8.65 -92.85 26.86
C ALA A 3 -8.00 -91.48 26.58
N HIS A 4 -7.36 -91.36 25.42
CA HIS A 4 -6.84 -90.11 24.89
C HIS A 4 -8.01 -89.27 24.40
N ARG A 5 -8.22 -88.08 24.97
CA ARG A 5 -9.05 -87.03 24.36
C ARG A 5 -8.12 -85.96 23.79
N LEU A 6 -8.05 -85.90 22.47
CA LEU A 6 -7.45 -84.78 21.74
C LEU A 6 -8.36 -83.55 21.91
N THR A 7 -7.84 -82.50 22.54
CA THR A 7 -8.41 -81.16 22.51
C THR A 7 -7.64 -80.33 21.48
N LEU A 8 -8.28 -80.00 20.36
CA LEU A 8 -7.80 -78.99 19.41
C LEU A 8 -7.88 -77.61 20.08
N PRO A 9 -6.82 -76.78 20.09
CA PRO A 9 -6.93 -75.39 20.51
C PRO A 9 -7.59 -74.57 19.39
N VAL A 10 -8.67 -73.89 19.72
CA VAL A 10 -9.29 -72.86 18.87
C VAL A 10 -8.38 -71.64 18.88
N LEU A 11 -7.77 -71.32 17.74
CA LEU A 11 -7.01 -70.09 17.55
C LEU A 11 -8.00 -68.93 17.41
N VAL A 12 -8.13 -68.09 18.45
CA VAL A 12 -8.84 -66.82 18.35
C VAL A 12 -7.87 -65.79 17.78
N ALA A 13 -8.03 -65.46 16.50
CA ALA A 13 -7.31 -64.35 15.87
C ALA A 13 -7.91 -63.03 16.37
N ALA A 14 -7.21 -62.35 17.29
CA ALA A 14 -7.53 -60.99 17.67
C ALA A 14 -7.12 -60.04 16.52
N ALA A 15 -8.10 -59.54 15.77
CA ALA A 15 -7.87 -58.49 14.78
C ALA A 15 -7.63 -57.16 15.50
N SER A 16 -6.36 -56.79 15.66
CA SER A 16 -5.96 -55.46 16.13
C SER A 16 -6.28 -54.44 15.04
N LEU A 17 -7.38 -53.71 15.18
CA LEU A 17 -7.68 -52.53 14.37
C LEU A 17 -6.70 -51.42 14.74
N LEU A 18 -5.58 -51.36 14.03
CA LEU A 18 -4.71 -50.18 14.01
C LEU A 18 -5.51 -49.02 13.39
N SER A 19 -6.04 -48.15 14.24
CA SER A 19 -6.63 -46.89 13.79
C SER A 19 -5.47 -45.98 13.37
N ALA A 20 -5.28 -45.81 12.06
CA ALA A 20 -4.39 -44.79 11.54
C ALA A 20 -4.94 -43.41 11.94
N PRO A 21 -4.12 -42.49 12.46
CA PRO A 21 -4.58 -41.13 12.71
C PRO A 21 -5.04 -40.51 11.39
N VAL A 22 -6.29 -40.07 11.35
CA VAL A 22 -6.79 -39.22 10.27
C VAL A 22 -5.96 -37.94 10.32
N ALA A 23 -5.11 -37.74 9.33
CA ALA A 23 -4.44 -36.46 9.13
C ALA A 23 -5.53 -35.43 8.86
N THR A 24 -5.86 -34.62 9.86
CA THR A 24 -6.60 -33.38 9.64
C THR A 24 -5.72 -32.50 8.77
N ALA A 25 -6.06 -32.37 7.49
CA ALA A 25 -5.46 -31.39 6.62
C ALA A 25 -5.67 -30.01 7.28
N THR A 26 -4.60 -29.42 7.81
CA THR A 26 -4.60 -28.04 8.26
C THR A 26 -4.91 -27.19 7.03
N ALA A 27 -5.96 -26.36 7.10
CA ALA A 27 -6.24 -25.38 6.06
C ALA A 27 -4.97 -24.56 5.79
N ALA A 28 -4.70 -24.26 4.51
CA ALA A 28 -3.61 -23.36 4.16
C ALA A 28 -3.83 -22.02 4.90
N PRO A 29 -2.76 -21.40 5.42
CA PRO A 29 -2.89 -20.12 6.09
C PRO A 29 -3.48 -19.08 5.12
N ASP A 30 -4.27 -18.16 5.66
CA ASP A 30 -4.72 -16.99 4.92
C ASP A 30 -3.50 -16.20 4.41
N VAL A 31 -3.61 -15.59 3.24
CA VAL A 31 -2.54 -14.79 2.63
C VAL A 31 -3.00 -13.37 2.38
N GLU A 32 -2.09 -12.43 2.57
CA GLU A 32 -2.21 -11.05 2.12
C GLU A 32 -1.29 -10.83 0.92
N TRP A 33 -1.70 -9.96 0.01
CA TRP A 33 -0.89 -9.59 -1.15
C TRP A 33 -0.20 -8.27 -0.86
N VAL A 34 1.13 -8.30 -0.90
CA VAL A 34 1.97 -7.14 -0.63
C VAL A 34 2.77 -6.81 -1.87
N GLU A 35 2.83 -5.53 -2.22
CA GLU A 35 3.66 -5.10 -3.34
C GLU A 35 5.12 -5.05 -2.93
N ALA A 36 5.95 -5.57 -3.81
CA ALA A 36 7.36 -5.71 -3.57
C ALA A 36 8.11 -4.99 -4.69
N PHE A 37 8.89 -3.97 -4.34
CA PHE A 37 9.68 -3.13 -5.25
C PHE A 37 11.10 -3.62 -5.42
N SER A 38 11.54 -3.88 -6.66
CA SER A 38 12.89 -4.31 -7.01
C SER A 38 13.83 -3.13 -7.30
N PRO A 39 15.15 -3.27 -7.07
CA PRO A 39 16.12 -2.22 -7.39
C PRO A 39 16.14 -1.77 -8.86
N ASP A 40 15.71 -2.64 -9.78
CA ASP A 40 15.57 -2.32 -11.21
C ASP A 40 14.26 -1.58 -11.55
N GLY A 41 13.45 -1.30 -10.52
CA GLY A 41 12.16 -0.62 -10.59
C GLY A 41 10.97 -1.55 -10.82
N THR A 42 11.16 -2.85 -11.05
CA THR A 42 10.06 -3.80 -11.23
C THR A 42 9.24 -3.94 -9.95
N ILE A 43 7.91 -4.00 -10.07
CA ILE A 43 6.97 -4.09 -8.95
C ILE A 43 6.24 -5.42 -9.07
N THR A 44 6.16 -6.22 -8.01
CA THR A 44 5.50 -7.53 -8.04
C THR A 44 4.61 -7.73 -6.84
N GLN A 45 3.43 -8.33 -7.03
CA GLN A 45 2.64 -8.83 -5.90
C GLN A 45 3.24 -10.12 -5.32
N VAL A 46 3.48 -10.12 -4.01
CA VAL A 46 3.98 -11.25 -3.24
C VAL A 46 2.89 -11.71 -2.28
N PRO A 47 2.46 -13.00 -2.32
CA PRO A 47 1.54 -13.53 -1.33
C PRO A 47 2.32 -13.85 -0.05
N VAL A 48 1.99 -13.14 1.03
CA VAL A 48 2.61 -13.34 2.34
C VAL A 48 1.59 -14.01 3.27
N PRO A 49 1.99 -15.05 4.04
CA PRO A 49 1.10 -15.62 5.04
C PRO A 49 0.68 -14.56 6.06
N VAL A 50 -0.62 -14.41 6.28
CA VAL A 50 -1.15 -13.63 7.39
C VAL A 50 -0.83 -14.39 8.65
N VAL A 51 0.00 -13.80 9.50
CA VAL A 51 0.26 -14.34 10.83
C VAL A 51 -0.52 -13.46 11.77
N ALA A 52 -1.42 -14.04 12.58
CA ALA A 52 -2.00 -13.31 13.69
C ALA A 52 -0.83 -12.73 14.49
N GLU A 53 -0.73 -11.40 14.60
CA GLU A 53 0.41 -10.70 15.20
C GLU A 53 0.78 -11.38 16.53
N ARG A 54 1.87 -12.14 16.50
CA ARG A 54 2.35 -12.94 17.63
C ARG A 54 3.61 -12.30 18.17
N ARG A 55 3.46 -11.19 18.87
CA ARG A 55 4.30 -10.83 20.02
C ARG A 55 3.71 -9.62 20.73
N SER A 56 4.18 -9.43 21.96
CA SER A 56 3.75 -8.44 22.96
C SER A 56 3.28 -7.14 22.31
N ALA A 57 2.18 -6.58 22.81
CA ALA A 57 1.81 -5.19 22.54
C ALA A 57 3.10 -4.36 22.54
N PRO A 58 3.40 -3.60 21.46
CA PRO A 58 4.63 -2.84 21.42
C PRO A 58 4.71 -2.05 22.71
N SER A 59 5.89 -2.03 23.31
CA SER A 59 6.15 -1.17 24.46
C SER A 59 5.62 0.21 24.09
N GLU A 60 4.78 0.82 24.94
CA GLU A 60 4.41 2.23 24.77
C GLU A 60 5.70 3.03 24.87
N VAL A 61 6.32 3.28 23.73
CA VAL A 61 7.54 4.05 23.62
C VAL A 61 7.18 5.52 23.43
N ALA A 62 8.11 6.38 23.80
CA ALA A 62 7.95 7.80 23.56
C ALA A 62 7.82 8.06 22.05
N ALA A 63 6.83 8.87 21.69
CA ALA A 63 6.61 9.33 20.34
C ALA A 63 6.35 10.84 20.36
N GLU A 64 7.02 11.58 19.48
CA GLU A 64 6.82 13.02 19.32
C GLU A 64 6.39 13.33 17.89
N VAL A 65 5.32 14.11 17.72
CA VAL A 65 4.87 14.57 16.41
C VAL A 65 5.51 15.90 16.10
N VAL A 66 6.23 15.98 14.98
CA VAL A 66 6.92 17.18 14.52
C VAL A 66 6.53 17.47 13.06
N PRO A 67 6.05 18.68 12.73
CA PRO A 67 5.81 19.05 11.34
C PRO A 67 7.13 19.16 10.57
N ILE A 68 7.19 18.51 9.41
CA ILE A 68 8.16 18.85 8.35
C ILE A 68 7.64 20.07 7.59
N GLN A 69 6.33 20.11 7.32
CA GLN A 69 5.66 21.19 6.62
C GLN A 69 4.21 21.29 7.11
N GLU A 70 3.73 22.48 7.43
CA GLU A 70 2.32 22.74 7.75
C GLU A 70 1.85 23.95 6.95
N THR A 71 0.86 23.76 6.07
CA THR A 71 0.43 24.76 5.08
C THR A 71 -1.04 25.16 5.20
N GLY A 72 -1.78 24.52 6.11
CA GLY A 72 -3.18 24.84 6.35
C GLY A 72 -3.86 23.83 7.28
N ALA A 73 -5.16 24.01 7.49
CA ALA A 73 -5.94 23.09 8.30
C ALA A 73 -6.00 21.69 7.64
N PRO A 74 -5.97 20.59 8.41
CA PRO A 74 -6.01 19.22 7.86
C PRO A 74 -7.22 18.93 6.94
N GLY A 75 -8.35 19.60 7.15
CA GLY A 75 -9.52 19.47 6.28
C GLY A 75 -9.31 19.99 4.85
N ASP A 76 -8.36 20.90 4.66
CA ASP A 76 -8.14 21.64 3.41
C ASP A 76 -6.80 21.27 2.75
N ARG A 77 -6.11 20.26 3.27
CA ARG A 77 -4.78 19.80 2.84
C ARG A 77 -4.78 18.28 2.68
N PHE A 78 -3.71 17.77 2.07
CA PHE A 78 -3.36 16.35 2.18
C PHE A 78 -2.36 16.19 3.31
N ASP A 79 -2.67 15.31 4.26
CA ASP A 79 -1.82 15.03 5.42
C ASP A 79 -1.00 13.75 5.17
N LEU A 80 0.30 13.92 4.91
CA LEU A 80 1.27 12.83 4.79
C LEU A 80 1.98 12.63 6.13
N VAL A 81 1.99 11.41 6.65
CA VAL A 81 2.65 11.07 7.91
C VAL A 81 3.78 10.08 7.68
N PHE A 82 5.00 10.47 8.02
CA PHE A 82 6.12 9.56 8.19
C PHE A 82 6.16 9.05 9.63
N VAL A 83 6.30 7.74 9.83
CA VAL A 83 6.57 7.11 11.14
C VAL A 83 7.88 6.33 11.06
N GLY A 84 8.76 6.47 12.05
CA GLY A 84 10.09 5.84 12.03
C GLY A 84 10.14 4.59 12.89
N ASP A 85 10.68 3.49 12.39
CA ASP A 85 10.93 2.27 13.16
C ASP A 85 12.41 1.86 13.16
N GLY A 86 12.86 1.29 14.27
CA GLY A 86 14.26 0.91 14.46
C GLY A 86 15.21 2.08 14.71
N TYR A 87 14.69 3.30 14.91
CA TYR A 87 15.48 4.47 15.30
C TYR A 87 15.52 4.58 16.83
N ALA A 88 16.65 4.24 17.43
CA ALA A 88 16.85 4.49 18.86
C ALA A 88 16.98 5.99 19.14
N GLU A 89 16.97 6.39 20.42
CA GLU A 89 17.07 7.81 20.81
C GLU A 89 18.26 8.53 20.15
N GLY A 90 19.41 7.85 20.06
CA GLY A 90 20.61 8.36 19.39
C GLY A 90 20.51 8.46 17.86
N ASP A 91 19.57 7.74 17.24
CA ASP A 91 19.35 7.70 15.80
C ASP A 91 18.28 8.69 15.32
N LEU A 92 17.54 9.33 16.24
CA LEU A 92 16.53 10.33 15.85
C LEU A 92 17.09 11.39 14.90
N PRO A 93 18.32 11.94 15.06
CA PRO A 93 18.89 12.85 14.07
C PRO A 93 19.02 12.24 12.66
N ALA A 94 19.21 10.93 12.52
CA ALA A 94 19.16 10.24 11.24
C ALA A 94 17.73 10.16 10.71
N TYR A 95 16.77 9.73 11.53
CA TYR A 95 15.35 9.71 11.15
C TYR A 95 14.85 11.06 10.64
N ARG A 96 15.25 12.16 11.30
CA ARG A 96 14.89 13.52 10.85
C ARG A 96 15.37 13.81 9.43
N ARG A 97 16.60 13.39 9.11
CA ARG A 97 17.17 13.57 7.76
C ARG A 97 16.49 12.66 6.75
N ASP A 98 16.25 11.40 7.11
CA ASP A 98 15.64 10.42 6.23
C ASP A 98 14.23 10.86 5.82
N ALA A 99 13.37 11.22 6.79
CA ALA A 99 12.02 11.71 6.52
C ALA A 99 12.02 13.02 5.69
N GLN A 100 12.94 13.94 5.99
CA GLN A 100 13.11 15.16 5.20
C GLN A 100 13.52 14.85 3.76
N SER A 101 14.50 13.97 3.55
CA SER A 101 14.96 13.57 2.22
C SER A 101 13.84 12.92 1.42
N LYS A 102 13.05 12.04 2.06
CA LYS A 102 11.91 11.38 1.39
C LYS A 102 10.83 12.36 0.99
N TRP A 103 10.54 13.36 1.83
CA TRP A 103 9.64 14.44 1.43
C TRP A 103 10.20 15.26 0.28
N GLU A 104 11.48 15.61 0.31
CA GLU A 104 12.14 16.37 -0.76
C GLU A 104 12.10 15.61 -2.09
N GLU A 105 12.48 14.33 -2.10
CA GLU A 105 12.43 13.44 -3.28
C GLU A 105 11.01 13.36 -3.87
N LEU A 106 10.01 13.07 -3.04
CA LEU A 106 8.61 12.95 -3.45
C LEU A 106 8.09 14.26 -4.02
N SER A 107 8.36 15.38 -3.33
CA SER A 107 7.84 16.70 -3.68
C SER A 107 8.48 17.32 -4.93
N GLU A 108 9.45 16.64 -5.56
CA GLU A 108 10.01 17.03 -6.85
C GLU A 108 9.37 16.28 -8.04
N VAL A 109 8.50 15.30 -7.78
CA VAL A 109 7.77 14.56 -8.81
C VAL A 109 6.42 15.22 -9.10
N GLU A 110 6.02 15.34 -10.36
CA GLU A 110 4.67 15.81 -10.69
C GLU A 110 3.62 14.70 -10.43
N PRO A 111 2.42 15.04 -9.92
CA PRO A 111 1.92 16.39 -9.67
C PRO A 111 2.27 16.93 -8.27
N PHE A 112 2.91 16.14 -7.40
CA PHE A 112 3.24 16.55 -6.02
C PHE A 112 4.02 17.86 -5.97
N LYS A 113 4.93 18.08 -6.92
CA LYS A 113 5.67 19.32 -7.09
C LYS A 113 4.76 20.54 -7.27
N THR A 114 3.80 20.45 -8.19
CA THR A 114 2.80 21.51 -8.42
C THR A 114 1.94 21.77 -7.18
N TYR A 115 1.55 20.70 -6.46
CA TYR A 115 0.65 20.79 -5.30
C TYR A 115 1.38 20.85 -3.94
N LYS A 116 2.70 20.98 -3.91
CA LYS A 116 3.54 20.89 -2.69
C LYS A 116 3.04 21.78 -1.55
N GLN A 117 2.58 22.98 -1.87
CA GLN A 117 2.05 23.96 -0.91
C GLN A 117 0.69 23.61 -0.29
N TYR A 118 0.09 22.49 -0.70
CA TYR A 118 -1.19 21.99 -0.18
C TYR A 118 -1.03 20.68 0.61
N PHE A 119 0.20 20.33 0.95
CA PHE A 119 0.50 19.24 1.87
C PHE A 119 0.76 19.77 3.28
N ASN A 120 0.21 19.07 4.25
CA ASN A 120 0.78 18.98 5.59
C ASN A 120 1.61 17.70 5.65
N VAL A 121 2.83 17.80 6.16
CA VAL A 121 3.77 16.68 6.24
C VAL A 121 4.24 16.60 7.68
N TRP A 122 3.92 15.47 8.31
CA TRP A 122 4.22 15.19 9.70
C TRP A 122 5.25 14.08 9.78
N ARG A 123 6.13 14.19 10.77
CA ARG A 123 7.05 13.15 11.17
C ARG A 123 6.74 12.74 12.61
N VAL A 124 6.65 11.46 12.88
CA VAL A 124 6.44 10.92 14.23
C VAL A 124 7.74 10.25 14.70
N ASP A 125 8.46 10.93 15.59
CA ASP A 125 9.72 10.47 16.20
C ASP A 125 9.40 9.38 17.23
N VAL A 126 9.20 8.14 16.78
CA VAL A 126 8.98 6.96 17.64
C VAL A 126 10.32 6.40 18.08
N ILE A 127 10.59 6.38 19.39
CA ILE A 127 11.87 5.91 19.94
C ILE A 127 11.87 4.39 20.08
N SER A 128 12.55 3.69 19.17
CA SER A 128 12.71 2.23 19.28
C SER A 128 13.74 1.85 20.36
N PRO A 129 13.55 0.71 21.08
CA PRO A 129 14.52 0.24 22.06
C PRO A 129 15.90 -0.08 21.46
N GLU A 130 15.94 -0.64 20.24
CA GLU A 130 17.17 -0.96 19.53
C GLU A 130 17.28 -0.26 18.16
N SER A 131 18.53 0.00 17.76
CA SER A 131 18.87 0.51 16.43
C SER A 131 18.85 -0.61 15.38
N GLY A 132 18.23 -0.33 14.24
CA GLY A 132 18.13 -1.23 13.08
C GLY A 132 16.77 -1.89 12.96
N VAL A 133 16.62 -2.74 11.95
CA VAL A 133 15.40 -3.51 11.67
C VAL A 133 15.71 -5.02 11.71
N ASP A 134 14.67 -5.84 11.81
CA ASP A 134 14.80 -7.29 11.72
C ASP A 134 15.37 -7.73 10.38
N ASN A 135 16.15 -8.81 10.44
CA ASN A 135 16.81 -9.43 9.29
C ASN A 135 17.83 -8.54 8.56
N ASP A 136 18.41 -7.54 9.22
CA ASP A 136 19.52 -6.71 8.72
C ASP A 136 20.69 -6.73 9.73
N PRO A 137 21.90 -7.25 9.37
CA PRO A 137 22.41 -7.51 8.02
C PRO A 137 22.03 -8.85 7.38
N SER A 138 21.44 -9.78 8.14
CA SER A 138 21.14 -11.13 7.64
C SER A 138 19.85 -11.70 8.22
N LEU A 139 19.17 -12.53 7.43
CA LEU A 139 18.02 -13.32 7.88
C LEU A 139 18.30 -14.05 9.21
N GLY A 140 17.40 -13.88 10.17
CA GLY A 140 17.50 -14.41 11.53
C GLY A 140 18.11 -13.46 12.56
N SER A 141 18.60 -12.29 12.15
CA SER A 141 18.87 -11.19 13.10
C SER A 141 17.56 -10.54 13.54
N ALA A 142 17.46 -10.21 14.82
CA ALA A 142 16.27 -9.62 15.42
C ALA A 142 16.64 -8.38 16.23
N LYS A 143 15.73 -7.42 16.26
CA LYS A 143 15.80 -6.11 16.91
C LYS A 143 14.50 -5.84 17.64
N ASP A 144 14.59 -5.48 18.91
CA ASP A 144 13.44 -4.97 19.66
C ASP A 144 13.13 -3.54 19.20
N THR A 145 12.12 -3.41 18.34
CA THR A 145 11.71 -2.15 17.70
C THR A 145 10.25 -1.84 17.99
N ALA A 146 9.85 -0.58 17.80
CA ALA A 146 8.52 -0.12 18.20
C ALA A 146 7.40 -0.68 17.31
N MET A 147 7.71 -1.05 16.07
CA MET A 147 6.76 -1.52 15.06
C MET A 147 7.22 -2.80 14.35
N ASP A 148 8.20 -3.51 14.90
CA ASP A 148 8.67 -4.83 14.44
C ASP A 148 9.04 -4.86 12.94
N MET A 149 9.60 -3.77 12.39
CA MET A 149 9.91 -3.72 10.97
C MET A 149 11.05 -4.69 10.61
N GLY A 150 10.93 -5.40 9.49
CA GLY A 150 11.93 -6.37 9.07
C GLY A 150 11.87 -6.82 7.61
N PHE A 151 13.04 -7.14 7.05
CA PHE A 151 13.19 -7.73 5.71
C PHE A 151 12.59 -9.13 5.61
N TRP A 152 12.44 -9.66 4.39
CA TRP A 152 11.71 -10.91 4.10
C TRP A 152 10.28 -10.91 4.66
N CYS A 153 9.67 -9.72 4.70
CA CYS A 153 8.43 -9.44 5.41
C CYS A 153 8.42 -10.00 6.84
N GLN A 154 9.41 -9.61 7.64
CA GLN A 154 9.66 -10.14 8.99
C GLN A 154 9.91 -11.66 9.00
N GLY A 155 10.56 -12.18 7.95
CA GLY A 155 10.83 -13.60 7.77
C GLY A 155 9.62 -14.45 7.32
N ARG A 156 8.48 -13.83 7.01
CA ARG A 156 7.26 -14.50 6.51
C ARG A 156 7.36 -14.89 5.03
N ASP A 157 8.17 -14.19 4.25
CA ASP A 157 8.49 -14.54 2.87
C ASP A 157 10.00 -14.68 2.69
N LEU A 158 10.50 -15.92 2.61
CA LEU A 158 11.93 -16.20 2.46
C LEU A 158 12.47 -15.98 1.04
N ALA A 159 11.59 -15.73 0.05
CA ALA A 159 12.00 -15.56 -1.34
C ALA A 159 12.36 -14.11 -1.68
N THR A 160 11.73 -13.12 -1.03
CA THR A 160 11.87 -11.71 -1.38
C THR A 160 12.57 -10.93 -0.27
N GLU A 161 13.91 -10.92 -0.29
CA GLU A 161 14.73 -10.25 0.72
C GLU A 161 14.32 -8.79 0.98
N ARG A 162 14.19 -8.03 -0.10
CA ARG A 162 13.87 -6.59 -0.12
C ARG A 162 12.46 -6.24 0.37
N LEU A 163 11.59 -7.21 0.63
CA LEU A 163 10.24 -6.95 1.13
C LEU A 163 10.35 -6.55 2.61
N LEU A 164 10.26 -5.25 2.88
CA LEU A 164 10.41 -4.67 4.22
C LEU A 164 9.02 -4.46 4.82
N CYS A 165 8.55 -5.37 5.66
CA CYS A 165 7.22 -5.24 6.28
C CYS A 165 7.32 -4.67 7.69
N VAL A 166 6.21 -4.12 8.17
CA VAL A 166 6.04 -3.54 9.50
C VAL A 166 4.76 -4.07 10.13
N ASP A 167 4.65 -4.03 11.46
CA ASP A 167 3.36 -4.10 12.15
C ASP A 167 2.51 -2.88 11.72
N GLU A 168 1.62 -3.09 10.75
CA GLU A 168 0.75 -2.03 10.22
C GLU A 168 -0.15 -1.43 11.31
N ALA A 169 -0.60 -2.23 12.27
CA ALA A 169 -1.47 -1.76 13.33
C ALA A 169 -0.69 -0.80 14.25
N ALA A 170 0.56 -1.10 14.60
CA ALA A 170 1.45 -0.22 15.34
C ALA A 170 1.77 1.05 14.56
N ALA A 171 2.13 0.91 13.28
CA ALA A 171 2.41 2.06 12.41
C ALA A 171 1.22 3.02 12.35
N ARG A 172 0.00 2.51 12.18
CA ARG A 172 -1.23 3.33 12.21
C ARG A 172 -1.50 3.95 13.58
N ARG A 173 -1.25 3.23 14.68
CA ARG A 173 -1.42 3.78 16.04
C ARG A 173 -0.49 4.98 16.28
N TYR A 174 0.77 4.88 15.88
CA TYR A 174 1.71 6.01 16.00
C TYR A 174 1.39 7.14 15.02
N ALA A 175 1.02 6.82 13.79
CA ALA A 175 0.62 7.82 12.81
C ALA A 175 -0.62 8.63 13.26
N ALA A 176 -1.55 7.99 13.97
CA ALA A 176 -2.75 8.62 14.52
C ALA A 176 -2.47 9.65 15.63
N LEU A 177 -1.22 9.79 16.09
CA LEU A 177 -0.81 10.90 16.96
C LEU A 177 -0.75 12.22 16.20
N ALA A 178 -0.53 12.19 14.87
CA ALA A 178 -0.58 13.38 14.03
C ALA A 178 -2.02 13.91 13.91
N PRO A 179 -2.21 15.21 13.60
CA PRO A 179 -3.55 15.80 13.51
C PRO A 179 -4.49 15.07 12.52
N GLN A 180 -3.93 14.58 11.42
CA GLN A 180 -4.61 13.75 10.42
C GLN A 180 -3.56 12.93 9.66
N ALA A 181 -3.99 11.83 9.03
CA ALA A 181 -3.16 11.01 8.16
C ALA A 181 -3.99 10.50 6.97
N ASP A 182 -3.82 11.10 5.80
CA ASP A 182 -4.39 10.61 4.54
C ASP A 182 -3.53 9.49 3.94
N GLN A 183 -2.20 9.58 4.13
CA GLN A 183 -1.24 8.52 3.80
C GLN A 183 -0.23 8.35 4.95
N VAL A 184 0.10 7.10 5.26
CA VAL A 184 1.18 6.74 6.20
C VAL A 184 2.32 6.08 5.44
N ILE A 185 3.55 6.53 5.71
CA ILE A 185 4.78 5.89 5.23
C ILE A 185 5.64 5.54 6.44
N ALA A 186 5.91 4.25 6.64
CA ALA A 186 6.83 3.78 7.67
C ALA A 186 8.26 3.71 7.13
N LEU A 187 9.20 4.37 7.80
CA LEU A 187 10.62 4.36 7.45
C LEU A 187 11.39 3.45 8.40
N GLY A 188 12.13 2.49 7.87
CA GLY A 188 13.01 1.63 8.68
C GLY A 188 14.41 2.20 8.77
N ASN A 189 15.02 2.15 9.95
CA ASN A 189 16.41 2.54 10.18
C ASN A 189 17.39 1.55 9.52
N THR A 190 17.53 1.63 8.20
CA THR A 190 18.45 0.82 7.41
C THR A 190 18.86 1.56 6.13
N ALA A 191 20.09 1.29 5.68
CA ALA A 191 20.57 1.73 4.37
C ALA A 191 20.36 0.66 3.28
N LYS A 192 20.01 -0.57 3.65
CA LYS A 192 19.76 -1.66 2.71
C LYS A 192 18.46 -1.39 1.96
N TYR A 193 18.48 -1.53 0.63
CA TYR A 193 17.30 -1.26 -0.19
C TYR A 193 16.16 -2.23 0.16
N GLY A 194 14.99 -1.65 0.40
CA GLY A 194 13.75 -2.40 0.59
C GLY A 194 12.57 -1.49 0.87
N GLY A 195 11.39 -2.09 0.77
CA GLY A 195 10.11 -1.43 0.98
C GLY A 195 8.98 -2.34 0.52
N ALA A 196 7.77 -1.96 0.88
CA ALA A 196 6.55 -2.69 0.64
C ALA A 196 5.40 -1.71 0.40
N GLY A 197 4.46 -2.11 -0.45
CA GLY A 197 3.28 -1.34 -0.76
C GLY A 197 2.05 -1.84 0.00
N GLY A 198 0.95 -1.10 -0.13
CA GLY A 198 -0.32 -1.45 0.49
C GLY A 198 -0.79 -0.43 1.51
N GLY A 199 -1.50 -0.91 2.54
CA GLY A 199 -2.22 -0.03 3.45
C GLY A 199 -1.32 0.94 4.23
N VAL A 200 -0.12 0.50 4.60
CA VAL A 200 0.97 1.34 5.09
C VAL A 200 2.16 1.07 4.18
N ALA A 201 2.54 2.07 3.40
CA ALA A 201 3.74 2.01 2.59
C ALA A 201 4.97 1.95 3.50
N THR A 202 5.97 1.14 3.13
CA THR A 202 7.25 1.11 3.86
C THR A 202 8.42 1.42 2.93
N ALA A 203 9.47 2.01 3.49
CA ALA A 203 10.71 2.25 2.78
C ALA A 203 11.91 2.20 3.73
N ALA A 204 13.06 1.78 3.20
CA ALA A 204 14.34 1.95 3.88
C ALA A 204 14.69 3.44 3.98
N GLY A 205 14.73 3.98 5.21
CA GLY A 205 14.91 5.41 5.44
C GLY A 205 16.27 5.94 4.96
N GLY A 206 17.34 5.19 5.21
CA GLY A 206 18.70 5.53 4.81
C GLY A 206 19.06 5.16 3.37
N ASN A 207 18.07 4.82 2.52
CA ASN A 207 18.30 4.45 1.12
C ASN A 207 17.68 5.46 0.16
N GLU A 208 18.51 6.10 -0.66
CA GLU A 208 18.09 7.14 -1.62
C GLU A 208 17.11 6.61 -2.68
N SER A 209 17.23 5.35 -3.09
CA SER A 209 16.37 4.77 -4.12
C SER A 209 14.99 4.33 -3.61
N ALA A 210 14.76 4.28 -2.30
CA ALA A 210 13.51 3.78 -1.73
C ALA A 210 12.37 4.82 -1.73
N GLY A 211 12.67 6.11 -1.96
CA GLY A 211 11.64 7.16 -1.95
C GLY A 211 10.62 7.07 -3.08
N GLN A 212 10.99 6.45 -4.21
CA GLN A 212 10.09 6.24 -5.35
C GLN A 212 8.91 5.32 -5.01
N ILE A 213 9.03 4.47 -3.98
CA ILE A 213 7.94 3.63 -3.48
C ILE A 213 6.77 4.51 -3.04
N ALA A 214 7.04 5.55 -2.24
CA ALA A 214 6.02 6.46 -1.75
C ALA A 214 5.25 7.16 -2.88
N VAL A 215 5.93 7.50 -3.98
CA VAL A 215 5.31 8.15 -5.15
C VAL A 215 4.30 7.21 -5.82
N HIS A 216 4.65 5.93 -5.97
CA HIS A 216 3.75 4.90 -6.50
C HIS A 216 2.52 4.70 -5.61
N GLU A 217 2.73 4.50 -4.30
CA GLU A 217 1.66 4.26 -3.32
C GLU A 217 0.67 5.43 -3.23
N LEU A 218 1.17 6.66 -3.32
CA LEU A 218 0.32 7.84 -3.36
C LEU A 218 -0.52 7.92 -4.64
N GLY A 219 -0.09 7.28 -5.73
CA GLY A 219 -0.92 7.08 -6.92
C GLY A 219 -2.21 6.32 -6.61
N HIS A 220 -2.13 5.31 -5.74
CA HIS A 220 -3.30 4.58 -5.27
C HIS A 220 -4.15 5.39 -4.29
N SER A 221 -3.54 5.94 -3.23
CA SER A 221 -4.31 6.54 -2.13
C SER A 221 -4.92 7.90 -2.47
N ILE A 222 -4.27 8.69 -3.32
CA ILE A 222 -4.80 9.99 -3.77
C ILE A 222 -5.62 9.82 -5.05
N GLY A 223 -5.03 9.19 -6.07
CA GLY A 223 -5.63 9.13 -7.41
C GLY A 223 -6.58 7.96 -7.64
N GLY A 224 -6.60 6.95 -6.76
CA GLY A 224 -7.33 5.72 -7.02
C GLY A 224 -6.86 5.01 -8.29
N LEU A 225 -5.60 5.18 -8.66
CA LEU A 225 -5.00 4.54 -9.82
C LEU A 225 -4.85 3.04 -9.56
N ALA A 226 -4.98 2.23 -10.60
CA ALA A 226 -4.62 0.82 -10.56
C ALA A 226 -3.16 0.63 -10.95
N ASP A 227 -2.60 -0.52 -10.56
CA ASP A 227 -1.34 -0.98 -11.13
C ASP A 227 -1.44 -1.24 -12.62
N GLU A 228 -0.38 -0.89 -13.32
CA GLU A 228 -0.24 -1.03 -14.77
C GLU A 228 0.66 -2.21 -15.16
N TYR A 229 1.23 -2.94 -14.20
CA TYR A 229 1.95 -4.19 -14.46
C TYR A 229 1.00 -5.39 -14.65
N GLU A 230 1.40 -6.32 -15.51
CA GLU A 230 0.50 -7.29 -16.15
C GLU A 230 0.54 -8.73 -15.59
N TYR A 231 1.04 -8.92 -14.37
CA TYR A 231 1.29 -10.24 -13.77
C TYR A 231 0.81 -10.28 -12.31
N PRO A 232 0.45 -11.46 -11.75
CA PRO A 232 0.78 -12.80 -12.25
C PRO A 232 -0.31 -13.52 -13.05
N TYR A 233 -1.49 -12.93 -13.25
CA TYR A 233 -2.63 -13.60 -13.85
C TYR A 233 -2.62 -13.53 -15.39
N GLU A 234 -3.30 -14.49 -16.04
CA GLU A 234 -3.32 -14.56 -17.50
C GLU A 234 -4.34 -13.60 -18.13
N ARG A 235 -5.63 -13.94 -18.16
CA ARG A 235 -6.66 -13.13 -18.84
C ARG A 235 -7.70 -12.62 -17.85
N TYR A 236 -7.99 -11.32 -17.93
CA TYR A 236 -9.14 -10.73 -17.26
C TYR A 236 -10.41 -10.94 -18.09
N ALA A 237 -11.51 -11.31 -17.43
CA ALA A 237 -12.83 -11.51 -18.04
C ALA A 237 -13.96 -10.88 -17.20
N GLY A 238 -13.60 -9.98 -16.28
CA GLY A 238 -14.54 -9.29 -15.40
C GLY A 238 -15.19 -8.06 -16.05
N ALA A 239 -15.92 -7.31 -15.24
CA ALA A 239 -16.50 -6.04 -15.64
C ALA A 239 -15.43 -4.95 -15.83
N GLU A 240 -15.78 -3.88 -16.54
CA GLU A 240 -14.90 -2.72 -16.72
C GLU A 240 -14.34 -2.23 -15.37
N PRO A 241 -13.00 -2.10 -15.20
CA PRO A 241 -12.40 -1.55 -13.99
C PRO A 241 -12.94 -0.17 -13.64
N ARG A 242 -12.84 0.27 -12.39
CA ARG A 242 -13.27 1.62 -12.00
C ARG A 242 -12.16 2.64 -12.19
N GLU A 243 -10.93 2.20 -11.95
CA GLU A 243 -9.69 2.95 -12.03
C GLU A 243 -9.52 3.49 -13.45
N LEU A 244 -9.15 4.76 -13.58
CA LEU A 244 -9.19 5.45 -14.87
C LEU A 244 -7.99 5.15 -15.77
N ASN A 245 -6.88 4.68 -15.20
CA ASN A 245 -5.67 4.30 -15.93
C ASN A 245 -5.64 2.84 -16.41
N VAL A 246 -6.74 2.08 -16.26
CA VAL A 246 -6.86 0.72 -16.81
C VAL A 246 -8.25 0.50 -17.41
N SER A 247 -8.33 -0.16 -18.56
CA SER A 247 -9.61 -0.44 -19.24
C SER A 247 -9.71 -1.85 -19.79
N GLY A 248 -10.90 -2.43 -19.84
CA GLY A 248 -11.20 -3.64 -20.63
C GLY A 248 -11.50 -3.34 -22.10
N ASP A 249 -11.65 -2.07 -22.47
CA ASP A 249 -11.83 -1.63 -23.85
C ASP A 249 -10.49 -1.44 -24.56
N ALA A 250 -10.25 -2.28 -25.59
CA ALA A 250 -9.07 -2.25 -26.43
C ALA A 250 -8.91 -0.95 -27.24
N SER A 251 -9.95 -0.12 -27.33
CA SER A 251 -9.87 1.19 -27.98
C SER A 251 -9.31 2.29 -27.08
N GLY A 252 -9.16 2.04 -25.77
CA GLY A 252 -8.73 3.05 -24.80
C GLY A 252 -9.81 4.10 -24.52
N GLY A 253 -11.10 3.73 -24.57
CA GLY A 253 -12.22 4.67 -24.49
C GLY A 253 -12.19 5.58 -23.26
N LYS A 254 -11.67 5.12 -22.12
CA LYS A 254 -11.51 5.93 -20.89
C LYS A 254 -10.61 7.15 -21.06
N TRP A 255 -9.60 7.07 -21.92
CA TRP A 255 -8.62 8.13 -22.16
C TRP A 255 -8.59 8.54 -23.64
N ALA A 256 -9.73 8.42 -24.33
CA ALA A 256 -9.85 8.74 -25.76
C ALA A 256 -9.36 10.16 -26.10
N ALA A 257 -9.54 11.13 -25.19
CA ALA A 257 -9.07 12.51 -25.35
C ALA A 257 -7.54 12.66 -25.34
N TYR A 258 -6.81 11.64 -24.89
CA TYR A 258 -5.36 11.62 -24.77
C TYR A 258 -4.68 10.79 -25.87
N LEU A 259 -5.41 9.95 -26.61
CA LEU A 259 -4.83 9.06 -27.63
C LEU A 259 -3.93 9.81 -28.63
N GLY A 260 -2.73 9.28 -28.85
CA GLY A 260 -1.72 9.82 -29.75
C GLY A 260 -0.88 10.96 -29.17
N LYS A 261 -1.13 11.41 -27.94
CA LYS A 261 -0.32 12.44 -27.29
C LYS A 261 0.93 11.84 -26.66
N GLU A 262 2.04 12.58 -26.74
CA GLU A 262 3.24 12.29 -25.94
C GLU A 262 2.92 12.47 -24.45
N SER A 263 3.51 11.62 -23.61
CA SER A 263 3.25 11.55 -22.18
C SER A 263 4.55 11.74 -21.39
N PRO A 264 4.53 12.35 -20.19
CA PRO A 264 5.75 12.63 -19.41
C PRO A 264 6.61 11.41 -19.09
N ASP A 265 6.00 10.23 -18.92
CA ASP A 265 6.69 8.94 -18.77
C ASP A 265 7.60 8.56 -19.98
N GLY A 266 7.54 9.32 -21.07
CA GLY A 266 8.30 9.14 -22.31
C GLY A 266 7.56 8.31 -23.37
N GLY A 267 6.36 7.83 -23.06
CA GLY A 267 5.50 7.09 -23.97
C GLY A 267 4.57 7.98 -24.82
N VAL A 268 3.82 7.32 -25.71
CA VAL A 268 2.68 7.91 -26.42
C VAL A 268 1.43 7.24 -25.90
N VAL A 269 0.38 8.02 -25.64
CA VAL A 269 -0.87 7.46 -25.13
C VAL A 269 -1.55 6.62 -26.22
N GLY A 270 -1.85 5.37 -25.88
CA GLY A 270 -2.50 4.36 -26.71
C GLY A 270 -3.31 3.40 -25.85
N ALA A 271 -3.52 2.17 -26.31
CA ALA A 271 -4.13 1.11 -25.51
C ALA A 271 -3.22 -0.12 -25.56
N TYR A 272 -2.38 -0.25 -24.55
CA TYR A 272 -1.35 -1.29 -24.47
C TYR A 272 -1.88 -2.47 -23.66
N GLU A 273 -1.98 -3.65 -24.27
CA GLU A 273 -2.51 -4.83 -23.57
C GLU A 273 -1.58 -5.25 -22.41
N GLY A 274 -2.19 -5.63 -21.30
CA GLY A 274 -1.53 -5.99 -20.05
C GLY A 274 -1.63 -4.87 -19.02
N ALA A 275 -2.32 -5.12 -17.91
CA ALA A 275 -2.46 -4.18 -16.80
C ALA A 275 -3.13 -4.88 -15.61
N ARG A 276 -3.09 -4.25 -14.42
CA ARG A 276 -3.80 -4.67 -13.21
C ARG A 276 -3.67 -6.17 -12.97
N TYR A 277 -2.43 -6.63 -13.02
CA TYR A 277 -2.01 -8.00 -12.75
C TYR A 277 -2.41 -9.04 -13.80
N HIS A 278 -2.99 -8.63 -14.94
CA HIS A 278 -3.43 -9.52 -16.01
C HIS A 278 -2.68 -9.27 -17.31
N ARG A 279 -2.12 -10.33 -17.90
CA ARG A 279 -1.38 -10.28 -19.17
C ARG A 279 -2.28 -9.89 -20.35
N TYR A 280 -3.54 -10.29 -20.32
CA TYR A 280 -4.49 -10.09 -21.41
C TYR A 280 -5.86 -9.60 -20.94
N GLY A 281 -6.58 -8.91 -21.85
CA GLY A 281 -7.96 -8.47 -21.61
C GLY A 281 -8.12 -7.19 -20.80
N LEU A 282 -7.02 -6.58 -20.34
CA LEU A 282 -6.97 -5.22 -19.82
C LEU A 282 -5.89 -4.43 -20.54
N TYR A 283 -6.04 -3.12 -20.58
CA TYR A 283 -5.19 -2.19 -21.29
C TYR A 283 -4.76 -1.05 -20.37
N ARG A 284 -3.51 -0.60 -20.50
CA ARG A 284 -2.95 0.60 -19.87
C ARG A 284 -2.71 1.70 -20.93
N PRO A 285 -2.66 2.99 -20.53
CA PRO A 285 -2.60 4.11 -21.47
C PRO A 285 -1.23 4.29 -22.14
N THR A 286 -0.13 3.89 -21.50
CA THR A 286 1.22 4.02 -22.04
C THR A 286 2.00 2.71 -21.89
N GLU A 287 3.10 2.55 -22.62
CA GLU A 287 3.94 1.35 -22.50
C GLU A 287 4.48 1.18 -21.07
N ASN A 288 4.78 2.28 -20.39
CA ASN A 288 5.24 2.30 -19.01
C ASN A 288 4.76 3.57 -18.27
N SER A 289 4.81 3.56 -16.95
CA SER A 289 4.58 4.70 -16.06
C SER A 289 5.06 4.31 -14.66
N ILE A 290 5.03 5.24 -13.70
CA ILE A 290 5.33 4.90 -12.31
C ILE A 290 4.38 3.84 -11.72
N MET A 291 3.15 3.72 -12.24
CA MET A 291 2.21 2.68 -11.83
C MET A 291 2.57 1.29 -12.40
N ARG A 292 3.64 1.18 -13.20
CA ARG A 292 4.16 -0.09 -13.73
C ARG A 292 5.60 -0.36 -13.33
N THR A 293 6.46 0.67 -13.26
CA THR A 293 7.88 0.54 -12.93
C THR A 293 8.36 1.81 -12.24
N LEU A 294 9.07 1.67 -11.12
CA LEU A 294 9.66 2.82 -10.42
C LEU A 294 10.69 3.58 -11.28
N GLY A 295 10.97 4.83 -10.90
CA GLY A 295 11.91 5.69 -11.63
C GLY A 295 11.34 6.23 -12.96
N ARG A 296 10.01 6.18 -13.09
CA ARG A 296 9.25 6.79 -14.19
C ARG A 296 8.35 7.88 -13.64
N GLU A 297 7.91 8.76 -14.51
CA GLU A 297 6.85 9.72 -14.18
C GLU A 297 5.47 9.03 -14.30
N PHE A 298 4.44 9.66 -13.75
CA PHE A 298 3.07 9.31 -14.10
C PHE A 298 2.82 9.56 -15.59
N ASN A 299 1.98 8.73 -16.19
CA ASN A 299 1.43 9.05 -17.50
C ASN A 299 0.41 10.20 -17.42
N LEU A 300 0.03 10.77 -18.56
CA LEU A 300 -0.93 11.87 -18.62
C LEU A 300 -2.25 11.59 -17.88
N ILE A 301 -2.75 10.35 -17.93
CA ILE A 301 -3.99 9.97 -17.26
C ILE A 301 -3.77 10.00 -15.75
N GLY A 302 -2.68 9.40 -15.27
CA GLY A 302 -2.29 9.43 -13.87
C GLY A 302 -2.14 10.86 -13.34
N LEU A 303 -1.47 11.74 -14.09
CA LEU A 303 -1.32 13.15 -13.70
C LEU A 303 -2.65 13.88 -13.60
N ASP A 304 -3.54 13.71 -14.58
CA ASP A 304 -4.84 14.38 -14.62
C ASP A 304 -5.73 13.92 -13.46
N VAL A 305 -5.81 12.61 -13.23
CA VAL A 305 -6.60 12.04 -12.13
C VAL A 305 -6.08 12.45 -10.76
N MET A 306 -4.75 12.45 -10.58
CA MET A 306 -4.13 12.93 -9.34
C MET A 306 -4.39 14.43 -9.14
N ALA A 307 -4.29 15.24 -10.19
CA ALA A 307 -4.62 16.67 -10.13
C ALA A 307 -6.09 16.90 -9.75
N GLU A 308 -7.03 16.17 -10.34
CA GLU A 308 -8.44 16.26 -9.97
C GLU A 308 -8.70 15.86 -8.51
N ALA A 309 -8.02 14.82 -8.02
CA ALA A 309 -8.09 14.44 -6.61
C ALA A 309 -7.56 15.55 -5.69
N PHE A 310 -6.45 16.19 -6.07
CA PHE A 310 -5.93 17.36 -5.35
C PHE A 310 -6.95 18.49 -5.31
N GLU A 311 -7.48 18.89 -6.47
CA GLU A 311 -8.43 19.99 -6.59
C GLU A 311 -9.76 19.73 -5.87
N ALA A 312 -10.21 18.48 -5.83
CA ALA A 312 -11.44 18.09 -5.13
C ALA A 312 -11.30 18.21 -3.61
N ARG A 313 -10.11 17.96 -3.07
CA ARG A 313 -9.80 18.05 -1.65
C ARG A 313 -9.54 19.49 -1.20
N ILE A 314 -8.91 20.31 -2.03
CA ILE A 314 -8.42 21.64 -1.66
C ILE A 314 -9.46 22.70 -2.09
N PRO A 315 -10.25 23.28 -1.15
CA PRO A 315 -11.38 24.14 -1.52
C PRO A 315 -10.98 25.39 -2.32
N GLU A 316 -9.79 25.92 -2.06
CA GLU A 316 -9.22 27.09 -2.74
C GLU A 316 -8.97 26.86 -4.23
N LEU A 317 -8.74 25.61 -4.64
CA LEU A 317 -8.49 25.23 -6.03
C LEU A 317 -9.78 24.97 -6.79
N GLY A 318 -10.73 24.27 -6.18
CA GLY A 318 -12.05 24.01 -6.77
C GLY A 318 -12.83 25.30 -7.10
N ALA A 319 -12.68 26.36 -6.30
CA ALA A 319 -13.32 27.65 -6.54
C ALA A 319 -12.82 28.39 -7.79
N ARG A 320 -11.61 28.09 -8.29
CA ARG A 320 -11.04 28.72 -9.51
C ARG A 320 -11.65 28.21 -10.81
N ARG A 321 -12.34 27.05 -10.81
CA ARG A 321 -12.99 26.48 -12.01
C ARG A 321 -14.31 27.18 -12.39
N VAL A 322 -14.90 27.98 -11.50
CA VAL A 322 -16.24 28.59 -11.70
C VAL A 322 -16.22 29.89 -12.54
N VAL A 323 -15.05 30.35 -13.01
CA VAL A 323 -14.93 31.56 -13.85
C VAL A 323 -14.24 31.25 -15.20
N GLY A 324 -14.92 30.50 -16.07
CA GLY A 324 -14.48 30.19 -17.45
C GLY A 324 -15.44 29.21 -18.14
N PRO A 325 -15.63 29.26 -19.48
CA PRO A 325 -16.75 28.58 -20.14
C PRO A 325 -16.61 27.05 -20.03
N ALA A 326 -17.72 26.42 -19.66
CA ALA A 326 -17.84 25.01 -19.33
C ALA A 326 -17.13 24.06 -20.31
N VAL A 327 -16.14 23.33 -19.81
CA VAL A 327 -15.83 22.00 -20.32
C VAL A 327 -16.79 21.06 -19.60
N VAL A 328 -17.65 20.39 -20.36
CA VAL A 328 -18.67 19.47 -19.86
C VAL A 328 -17.96 18.29 -19.19
N GLY A 329 -18.00 18.27 -17.85
CA GLY A 329 -17.39 17.23 -17.02
C GLY A 329 -18.20 15.93 -17.02
N LEU A 330 -17.48 14.82 -16.94
CA LEU A 330 -17.96 13.50 -16.54
C LEU A 330 -18.29 13.50 -15.04
N GLY A 331 -19.14 14.42 -14.59
CA GLY A 331 -19.72 14.43 -13.26
C GLY A 331 -21.05 13.71 -13.31
N ASP A 332 -21.06 12.41 -13.00
CA ASP A 332 -22.22 11.67 -12.47
C ASP A 332 -21.85 10.20 -12.31
N ARG A 333 -21.11 9.87 -11.23
CA ARG A 333 -21.10 8.53 -10.60
C ARG A 333 -20.19 8.47 -9.37
N TRP A 334 -20.67 8.96 -8.24
CA TRP A 334 -20.27 8.44 -6.93
C TRP A 334 -21.49 8.36 -6.00
N PRO A 335 -22.06 7.17 -5.73
CA PRO A 335 -23.06 7.01 -4.68
C PRO A 335 -22.36 6.58 -3.40
N GLY A 336 -22.41 7.40 -2.34
CA GLY A 336 -21.96 6.95 -1.03
C GLY A 336 -21.79 8.03 0.04
N SER A 337 -22.89 8.56 0.57
CA SER A 337 -23.01 8.93 2.01
C SER A 337 -24.41 9.50 2.28
N GLY A 338 -25.43 8.65 2.18
CA GLY A 338 -26.74 8.96 2.75
C GLY A 338 -26.79 8.54 4.21
N SER A 339 -26.36 9.39 5.13
CA SER A 339 -26.74 9.29 6.54
C SER A 339 -28.01 10.11 6.76
N GLY A 340 -29.09 9.40 7.06
CA GLY A 340 -30.33 10.02 7.49
C GLY A 340 -30.19 10.64 8.87
N SER A 341 -30.75 11.84 9.05
CA SER A 341 -31.39 12.23 10.30
C SER A 341 -32.39 13.35 10.01
N GLY A 342 -33.58 13.22 10.58
CA GLY A 342 -34.72 14.08 10.29
C GLY A 342 -34.94 15.17 11.33
N ALA A 343 -36.10 15.81 11.13
CA ALA A 343 -36.86 16.70 12.01
C ALA A 343 -36.41 18.17 12.11
N GLY A 344 -37.34 19.07 11.74
CA GLY A 344 -37.23 20.51 12.00
C GLY A 344 -38.35 21.34 11.40
N SER A 345 -39.57 21.18 11.93
CA SER A 345 -40.65 22.20 12.08
C SER A 345 -40.87 23.26 10.98
N GLU A 346 -41.97 23.11 10.24
CA GLU A 346 -42.64 24.23 9.56
C GLU A 346 -43.44 25.06 10.57
N SER A 347 -43.15 26.36 10.58
CA SER A 347 -44.00 27.42 11.12
C SER A 347 -44.27 28.39 9.97
N GLY A 348 -45.53 28.54 9.57
CA GLY A 348 -45.97 29.47 8.53
C GLY A 348 -47.46 29.75 8.70
N ALA A 349 -47.78 31.01 9.02
CA ALA A 349 -49.12 31.55 9.22
C ALA A 349 -49.57 32.37 8.00
N GLY A 350 -50.90 32.44 7.78
CA GLY A 350 -51.60 33.39 6.89
C GLY A 350 -51.50 33.06 5.39
N ASP A 351 -52.56 33.00 4.59
CA ASP A 351 -53.95 33.49 4.66
C ASP A 351 -54.94 32.38 4.27
#